data_AF-V4MF97-F1
#
_entry.id   AF-V4MF97-F1
#
_cell.length_a   1.000
_cell.length_b   1.000
_cell.length_c   1.000
_cell.angle_alpha   90.00
_cell.angle_beta   90.00
_cell.angle_gamma   90.00
#
_symmetry.space_group_name_H-M   'P 1'
#
loop_
_entity.id
_entity.type
_entity.pdbx_description
1 polymer ?
#
loop_
_entity_poly.entity_id
_entity_poly.type
_entity_poly.pdbx_seq_one_letter_code
_entity_poly.pdbx_strand_id
1 'polypeptide(L)'
;RMILQGLEARHAKGYVHCDLKPGNIILFHSTTFGEPFDLKLADFALPCGFMFPGTPHYMPPESLGPNGLIDPALDIWSLGCVVYEMFGGEPEQKLF
;
A
#
# COMPACT_ATOMS: atom_id res chain seq x y z
N ARG A 1 -2.88 -2.48 -12.34
CA ARG A 1 -1.56 -2.43 -13.04
C ARG A 1 -0.64 -1.34 -12.49
N MET A 2 -1.01 -0.05 -12.55
CA MET A 2 -0.11 1.06 -12.20
C MET A 2 0.40 1.01 -10.75
N ILE A 3 -0.43 0.55 -9.79
CA ILE A 3 -0.01 0.37 -8.40
C ILE A 3 1.18 -0.60 -8.30
N LEU A 4 1.07 -1.78 -8.93
CA LEU A 4 2.14 -2.78 -8.94
C LEU A 4 3.43 -2.24 -9.57
N GLN A 5 3.33 -1.47 -10.66
CA GLN A 5 4.49 -0.83 -11.28
C GLN A 5 5.16 0.20 -10.35
N GLY A 6 4.35 0.94 -9.58
CA GLY A 6 4.85 1.87 -8.57
C GLY A 6 5.56 1.16 -7.41
N LEU A 7 4.99 0.06 -6.93
CA LEU A 7 5.59 -0.78 -5.89
C LEU A 7 6.89 -1.43 -6.36
N GLU A 8 6.89 -2.06 -7.54
CA GLU A 8 8.08 -2.67 -8.16
C GLU A 8 9.23 -1.65 -8.27
N ALA A 9 8.96 -0.46 -8.82
CA ALA A 9 9.96 0.59 -8.97
C ALA A 9 10.52 1.09 -7.62
N ARG A 10 9.74 0.99 -6.54
CA ARG A 10 10.13 1.40 -5.19
C ARG A 10 10.92 0.29 -4.49
N HIS A 11 10.43 -0.95 -4.54
CA HIS A 11 11.08 -2.15 -4.00
C HIS A 11 12.44 -2.38 -4.65
N ALA A 12 12.58 -2.14 -5.96
CA ALA A 12 13.85 -2.20 -6.67
C ALA A 12 14.91 -1.21 -6.14
N LYS A 13 14.49 -0.16 -5.43
CA LYS A 13 15.37 0.81 -4.76
C LYS A 13 15.58 0.52 -3.27
N GLY A 14 15.07 -0.60 -2.76
CA GLY A 14 15.19 -0.99 -1.36
C GLY A 14 14.22 -0.28 -0.40
N TYR A 15 13.17 0.36 -0.90
CA TYR A 15 12.18 1.04 -0.07
C TYR A 15 10.86 0.28 -0.04
N VAL A 16 10.24 0.18 1.12
CA VAL A 16 8.86 -0.31 1.32
C VAL A 16 7.94 0.92 1.49
N HIS A 17 6.69 0.87 1.03
CA HIS A 17 5.73 1.97 1.18
C HIS A 17 5.20 2.08 2.61
N CYS A 18 4.96 0.94 3.26
CA CYS A 18 4.58 0.80 4.68
C CYS A 18 3.19 1.32 5.09
N ASP A 19 2.51 2.10 4.24
CA ASP A 19 1.17 2.64 4.49
C ASP A 19 0.35 2.72 3.21
N LEU A 20 0.35 1.65 2.41
CA LEU A 20 -0.47 1.61 1.19
C LEU A 20 -1.95 1.47 1.57
N LYS A 21 -2.76 2.43 1.14
CA LYS A 21 -4.22 2.51 1.38
C LYS A 21 -4.89 3.36 0.29
N PRO A 22 -6.22 3.33 0.13
CA PRO A 22 -6.90 4.12 -0.91
C PRO A 22 -6.58 5.62 -0.83
N GLY A 23 -6.48 6.17 0.38
CA GLY A 23 -6.12 7.59 0.59
C GLY A 23 -4.72 7.99 0.10
N ASN A 24 -3.83 7.00 -0.12
CA ASN A 24 -2.45 7.21 -0.58
C ASN A 24 -2.29 6.89 -2.07
N ILE A 25 -3.40 6.66 -2.77
CA ILE A 25 -3.46 6.39 -4.21
C ILE A 25 -4.10 7.59 -4.90
N ILE A 26 -3.30 8.39 -5.59
CA ILE A 26 -3.78 9.63 -6.21
C ILE A 26 -4.04 9.40 -7.69
N LEU A 27 -5.24 9.74 -8.13
CA LEU A 27 -5.68 9.66 -9.52
C LEU A 27 -5.60 11.03 -10.20
N PHE A 28 -5.19 11.02 -11.46
CA PHE A 28 -5.08 12.19 -12.33
C PHE A 28 -5.68 11.84 -13.69
N HIS A 29 -6.15 12.84 -14.44
CA HIS A 29 -6.52 12.59 -15.84
C HIS A 29 -5.30 12.15 -16.64
N SER A 30 -5.43 11.03 -17.36
CA SER A 30 -4.36 10.58 -18.23
C SER A 30 -4.28 11.46 -19.48
N THR A 31 -3.06 11.64 -19.96
CA THR A 31 -2.79 12.20 -21.30
C THR A 31 -2.59 11.10 -22.35
N THR A 32 -2.60 9.84 -21.93
CA THR A 32 -2.43 8.67 -22.79
C THR A 32 -3.75 8.32 -23.46
N PHE A 33 -3.74 8.21 -24.79
CA PHE A 33 -4.93 7.87 -25.56
C PHE A 33 -5.50 6.51 -25.13
N GLY A 34 -6.77 6.48 -24.72
CA GLY A 34 -7.48 5.27 -24.31
C GLY A 34 -7.41 4.94 -22.81
N GLU A 35 -6.61 5.67 -22.03
CA GLU A 35 -6.57 5.52 -20.57
C GLU A 35 -7.32 6.69 -19.91
N PRO A 36 -8.29 6.45 -19.02
CA PRO A 36 -9.05 7.53 -18.40
C PRO A 36 -8.25 8.24 -17.29
N PHE A 37 -7.38 7.51 -16.58
CA PHE A 37 -6.66 8.02 -15.41
C PHE A 37 -5.23 7.49 -15.33
N ASP A 38 -4.31 8.37 -14.93
CA ASP A 38 -3.01 8.00 -14.40
C ASP A 38 -3.05 7.95 -12.87
N LEU A 39 -2.18 7.15 -12.26
CA LEU A 39 -2.09 6.94 -10.82
C LEU A 39 -0.67 7.16 -10.30
N LYS A 40 -0.56 7.76 -9.11
CA LYS A 40 0.70 7.81 -8.34
C LYS A 40 0.48 7.38 -6.90
N LEU A 41 1.47 6.70 -6.33
CA LEU A 41 1.54 6.38 -4.90
C LEU A 41 2.09 7.60 -4.15
N ALA A 42 1.49 7.91 -3.00
CA ALA A 42 1.80 9.08 -2.18
C ALA A 42 1.95 8.69 -0.70
N ASP A 43 2.32 9.67 0.14
CA ASP A 43 2.41 9.55 1.60
C ASP A 43 3.15 8.29 2.07
N PHE A 44 4.45 8.30 1.78
CA PHE A 44 5.34 7.22 2.13
C PHE A 44 5.70 7.29 3.61
N ALA A 45 5.21 6.33 4.38
CA ALA A 45 5.57 6.20 5.76
C ALA A 45 7.09 5.97 5.92
N LEU A 46 7.72 6.82 6.72
CA LEU A 46 9.11 6.65 7.12
C LEU A 46 9.13 6.03 8.52
N PRO A 47 9.81 4.87 8.71
CA PRO A 47 9.95 4.30 10.03
C PRO A 47 10.63 5.32 10.96
N CYS A 48 9.95 5.73 12.02
CA CYS A 48 10.45 6.68 13.01
C CYS A 48 10.63 5.96 14.35
N GLY A 49 11.87 5.56 14.65
CA GLY A 49 12.20 4.82 15.88
C GLY A 49 11.52 3.44 15.91
N PHE A 50 10.80 3.16 17.01
CA PHE A 50 10.10 1.88 17.24
C PHE A 50 8.62 1.92 16.83
N MET A 51 8.13 3.05 16.34
CA MET A 51 6.73 3.19 15.95
C MET A 51 6.61 2.87 14.46
N PHE A 52 5.88 1.81 14.16
CA PHE A 52 5.48 1.49 12.80
C PHE A 52 4.46 2.52 12.32
N PRO A 53 4.79 3.36 11.32
CA PRO A 53 3.83 4.25 10.73
C PRO A 53 3.09 3.46 9.66
N GLY A 54 1.85 3.11 9.94
CA GLY A 54 0.93 2.63 8.92
C GLY A 54 -0.45 2.41 9.49
N THR A 55 -1.41 2.24 8.59
CA THR A 55 -2.82 2.13 8.92
C THR A 55 -3.12 0.65 9.20
N PRO A 56 -3.37 0.25 10.47
CA PRO A 56 -3.44 -1.17 10.85
C PRO A 56 -4.39 -1.99 9.98
N HIS A 57 -5.49 -1.36 9.54
CA HIS A 57 -6.50 -1.92 8.65
C HIS A 57 -5.97 -2.55 7.35
N TYR A 58 -4.84 -2.08 6.85
CA TYR A 58 -4.20 -2.55 5.62
C TYR A 58 -2.89 -3.29 5.89
N MET A 59 -2.52 -3.53 7.16
CA MET A 59 -1.26 -4.16 7.53
C MET A 59 -1.41 -5.68 7.67
N PRO A 60 -0.38 -6.46 7.29
CA PRO A 60 -0.35 -7.89 7.56
C PRO A 60 -0.09 -8.15 9.05
N PRO A 61 -0.55 -9.30 9.59
CA PRO A 61 -0.44 -9.60 11.02
C PRO A 61 1.01 -9.67 11.53
N GLU A 62 1.95 -10.16 10.72
CA GLU A 62 3.38 -10.22 11.04
C GLU A 62 4.06 -8.84 11.16
N SER A 63 3.44 -7.78 10.65
CA SER A 63 3.93 -6.40 10.79
C SER A 63 3.30 -5.67 11.98
N LEU A 64 2.36 -6.29 12.69
CA LEU A 64 1.73 -5.71 13.87
C LEU A 64 2.59 -5.94 15.12
N GLY A 65 2.77 -4.87 15.92
CA GLY A 65 3.43 -4.93 17.22
C GLY A 65 4.89 -4.44 17.23
N PRO A 66 5.56 -4.51 18.39
CA PRO A 66 6.86 -3.86 18.61
C PRO A 66 8.02 -4.47 17.80
N ASN A 67 7.85 -5.70 17.29
CA ASN A 67 8.82 -6.41 16.47
C ASN A 67 8.29 -6.71 15.07
N GLY A 68 7.31 -5.91 14.59
CA GLY A 68 6.71 -6.12 13.27
C GLY A 68 7.75 -6.18 12.15
N LEU A 69 7.55 -7.09 11.20
CA LEU A 69 8.45 -7.22 10.05
C LEU A 69 8.17 -6.13 9.00
N ILE A 70 9.21 -5.42 8.55
CA ILE A 70 9.14 -4.55 7.36
C ILE A 70 9.81 -5.28 6.21
N ASP A 71 9.01 -5.72 5.25
CA ASP A 71 9.50 -6.27 4.00
C ASP A 71 8.62 -5.80 2.81
N PRO A 72 9.06 -6.00 1.56
CA PRO A 72 8.24 -5.69 0.39
C PRO A 72 6.89 -6.43 0.32
N ALA A 73 6.75 -7.58 0.98
CA ALA A 73 5.50 -8.36 0.99
C ALA A 73 4.40 -7.66 1.81
N LEU A 74 4.76 -6.81 2.78
CA LEU A 74 3.84 -5.89 3.47
C LEU A 74 2.99 -5.09 2.47
N ASP A 75 3.63 -4.43 1.50
CA ASP A 75 2.90 -3.62 0.52
C ASP A 75 1.99 -4.45 -0.38
N ILE A 76 2.33 -5.73 -0.60
CA ILE A 76 1.52 -6.67 -1.39
C ILE A 76 0.28 -7.09 -0.61
N TRP A 77 0.39 -7.31 0.70
CA TRP A 77 -0.76 -7.52 1.57
C TRP A 77 -1.68 -6.31 1.53
N SER A 78 -1.14 -5.11 1.76
CA SER A 78 -1.91 -3.86 1.73
C SER A 78 -2.61 -3.65 0.39
N LEU A 79 -1.95 -3.99 -0.73
CA LEU A 79 -2.56 -3.98 -2.06
C LEU A 79 -3.75 -4.95 -2.15
N GLY A 80 -3.64 -6.14 -1.57
CA GLY A 80 -4.75 -7.10 -1.49
C GLY A 80 -5.97 -6.49 -0.80
N CYS A 81 -5.77 -5.85 0.36
CA CYS A 81 -6.81 -5.12 1.08
C CYS A 81 -7.43 -3.99 0.24
N VAL A 82 -6.62 -3.17 -0.43
CA VAL A 82 -7.08 -2.09 -1.31
C VAL A 82 -7.93 -2.63 -2.46
N VAL A 83 -7.48 -3.69 -3.13
CA VAL A 83 -8.24 -4.30 -4.24
C VAL A 83 -9.55 -4.88 -3.74
N TYR A 84 -9.54 -5.57 -2.60
CA TYR A 84 -10.75 -6.10 -1.98
C TYR A 84 -11.77 -5.00 -1.67
N GLU A 85 -11.32 -3.86 -1.14
CA GLU A 85 -12.15 -2.68 -0.90
C GLU A 85 -12.73 -2.09 -2.19
N MET A 86 -11.93 -2.02 -3.27
CA MET A 86 -12.41 -1.55 -4.58
C MET A 86 -13.55 -2.42 -5.14
N PHE A 87 -13.62 -3.71 -4.76
CA PHE A 87 -14.72 -4.61 -5.13
C PHE A 87 -15.94 -4.51 -4.20
N GLY A 88 -15.96 -3.57 -3.25
CA GLY A 88 -17.05 -3.35 -2.31
C GLY A 88 -16.97 -4.20 -1.04
N GLY A 89 -15.84 -4.87 -0.81
CA GLY A 89 -15.54 -5.47 0.49
C GLY A 89 -15.17 -4.40 1.52
N GLU A 90 -15.30 -4.74 2.80
CA GLU A 90 -14.63 -3.98 3.86
C GLU A 90 -13.41 -4.80 4.27
N PRO A 91 -12.17 -4.30 4.11
CA PRO A 91 -11.05 -4.93 4.78
C PRO A 91 -11.46 -4.97 6.26
N GLU A 92 -11.47 -6.12 6.91
CA GLU A 92 -11.62 -6.17 8.36
C GLU A 92 -10.35 -6.86 8.86
N GLN A 93 -9.73 -6.33 9.91
CA GLN A 93 -8.72 -7.08 10.67
C GLN A 93 -9.30 -8.33 11.36
N LYS A 94 -10.53 -8.76 11.05
CA LYS A 94 -11.19 -9.94 11.64
C LYS A 94 -10.84 -11.26 10.98
N LEU A 95 -10.01 -11.26 9.94
CA LEU A 95 -9.46 -12.49 9.38
C LEU A 95 -8.12 -12.75 10.07
N PHE A 96 -8.19 -13.44 11.21
CA PHE A 96 -7.21 -14.30 11.92
C PHE A 96 -7.32 -14.13 13.45
#